data_AF-A0A429FK36-F1
#
_entry.id   AF-A0A429FK36-F1
#
_cell.length_a   1.000
_cell.length_b   1.000
_cell.length_c   1.000
_cell.angle_alpha   90.00
_cell.angle_beta   90.00
_cell.angle_gamma   90.00
#
_symmetry.space_group_name_H-M   'P 1'
#
loop_
_entity.id
_entity.type
_entity.pdbx_description
1 polymer ?
#
loop_
_entity_poly.entity_id
_entity_poly.type
_entity_poly.pdbx_seq_one_letter_code
_entity_poly.pdbx_strand_id
1 'polypeptide(L)'
;MDGRHGKHQEPARGSRLREAWRGLLPIGVATGVVLVVGGGFDVLERHQGAEKSRSAKAASDAEPTVPRFVVGVAADGSALVVRDSGTGADTGPPVAPPPGRRFTRVASGPDGTYVVASSGGGTVTFQRLALDDDGRVEELAPLPKAVAPGESADWSDLAVAADGRIAYVTYAGTRGTVAVLDPDTGARKAWPTTLRGRIGGLSWSGDTLAFAWTASGAPQIRTIDTAAPAGDLTSSKALATLPSGTSAAFLRPDGSTIVTGRVQDANLVLQAFTASGEPGQVIWKHPVEGDPELKALDPAENGALLALADDVHTPAGDPLPGKDLADAAW
;
A
#
# COMPACT_ATOMS: atom_id res chain seq x y z
N MET A 1 15.78 -35.58 48.86
CA MET A 1 16.95 -36.34 49.35
C MET A 1 17.80 -36.63 48.13
N ASP A 2 18.64 -35.67 47.75
CA ASP A 2 20.08 -35.58 48.10
C ASP A 2 20.88 -36.65 47.31
N GLY A 3 21.87 -36.37 46.48
CA GLY A 3 22.76 -35.22 46.32
C GLY A 3 24.21 -35.72 46.22
N ARG A 4 25.04 -35.04 45.41
CA ARG A 4 26.53 -35.12 45.28
C ARG A 4 27.10 -36.32 44.50
N HIS A 5 28.26 -36.25 43.84
CA HIS A 5 29.15 -35.25 43.23
C HIS A 5 30.28 -36.09 42.59
N GLY A 6 30.91 -35.62 41.50
CA GLY A 6 32.18 -36.20 41.08
C GLY A 6 32.70 -35.66 39.76
N LYS A 7 33.71 -34.79 39.82
CA LYS A 7 34.48 -34.21 38.70
C LYS A 7 35.69 -35.10 38.35
N HIS A 8 36.12 -35.09 37.09
CA HIS A 8 37.53 -35.28 36.65
C HIS A 8 37.72 -34.42 35.37
N GLN A 9 38.49 -33.32 35.37
CA GLN A 9 39.96 -33.17 35.21
C GLN A 9 40.52 -33.59 33.83
N GLU A 10 40.79 -32.58 32.99
CA GLU A 10 41.79 -32.61 31.90
C GLU A 10 43.22 -32.79 32.45
N PRO A 11 44.21 -33.22 31.62
CA PRO A 11 45.10 -32.22 31.00
C PRO A 11 45.67 -32.55 29.60
N ALA A 12 46.03 -31.46 28.89
CA ALA A 12 47.24 -31.21 28.07
C ALA A 12 47.50 -32.02 26.78
N ARG A 13 47.55 -31.39 25.59
CA ARG A 13 48.60 -30.51 24.97
C ARG A 13 49.85 -31.26 24.44
N GLY A 14 50.12 -31.06 23.14
CA GLY A 14 51.47 -31.09 22.53
C GLY A 14 51.54 -31.93 21.24
N SER A 15 51.32 -31.38 20.04
CA SER A 15 52.22 -30.54 19.22
C SER A 15 53.39 -31.29 18.54
N ARG A 16 53.35 -31.37 17.19
CA ARG A 16 54.47 -31.12 16.25
C ARG A 16 53.85 -30.64 14.91
N LEU A 17 53.89 -29.34 14.56
CA LEU A 17 54.99 -28.57 13.94
C LEU A 17 55.36 -29.00 12.51
N ARG A 18 54.90 -28.22 11.51
CA ARG A 18 55.70 -27.26 10.68
C ARG A 18 54.85 -26.84 9.46
N GLU A 19 54.50 -25.56 9.30
CA GLU A 19 55.32 -24.45 8.72
C GLU A 19 55.67 -24.72 7.24
N ALA A 20 55.55 -23.81 6.27
CA ALA A 20 55.49 -22.36 6.21
C ALA A 20 54.76 -21.99 4.88
N TRP A 21 54.26 -20.78 4.63
CA TRP A 21 55.07 -19.63 4.21
C TRP A 21 54.32 -18.32 4.45
N ARG A 22 55.07 -17.34 4.93
CA ARG A 22 54.69 -15.95 5.17
C ARG A 22 54.79 -15.14 3.89
N GLY A 23 53.90 -14.15 3.78
CA GLY A 23 54.31 -12.75 3.68
C GLY A 23 54.28 -12.10 2.30
N LEU A 24 53.39 -11.13 2.12
CA LEU A 24 53.73 -9.70 1.95
C LEU A 24 52.44 -8.87 1.83
N LEU A 25 52.25 -7.95 2.78
CA LEU A 25 51.35 -6.80 2.65
C LEU A 25 52.09 -5.69 1.89
N PRO A 26 51.38 -4.93 1.05
CA PRO A 26 51.55 -3.49 1.04
C PRO A 26 50.23 -2.77 1.35
N ILE A 27 50.32 -1.79 2.25
CA ILE A 27 49.30 -0.78 2.47
C ILE A 27 49.30 0.17 1.27
N GLY A 28 48.12 0.47 0.71
CA GLY A 28 47.95 1.48 -0.33
C GLY A 28 46.48 1.80 -0.62
N VAL A 29 46.01 2.88 0.00
CA VAL A 29 45.05 3.90 -0.47
C VAL A 29 43.78 3.48 -1.25
N ALA A 30 42.65 3.95 -0.71
CA ALA A 30 41.29 3.89 -1.25
C ALA A 30 41.14 4.38 -2.70
N THR A 31 40.27 3.71 -3.47
CA THR A 31 39.26 4.39 -4.31
C THR A 31 38.16 3.39 -4.69
N GLY A 32 36.91 3.75 -4.45
CA GLY A 32 35.76 3.01 -4.96
C GLY A 32 35.66 3.12 -6.47
N VAL A 33 35.24 2.05 -7.13
CA VAL A 33 34.76 2.08 -8.51
C VAL A 33 33.43 1.34 -8.55
N VAL A 34 32.37 2.12 -8.68
CA VAL A 34 31.06 1.68 -9.12
C VAL A 34 31.19 1.26 -10.58
N LEU A 35 30.80 0.03 -10.90
CA LEU A 35 30.61 -0.42 -12.27
C LEU A 35 29.33 0.23 -12.82
N VAL A 36 29.49 1.37 -13.50
CA VAL A 36 28.47 1.86 -14.44
C VAL A 36 28.74 1.19 -15.78
N VAL A 37 27.82 0.32 -16.19
CA VAL A 37 27.76 -0.17 -17.57
C VAL A 37 27.24 0.98 -18.44
N GLY A 38 28.17 1.83 -18.90
CA GLY A 38 27.90 2.84 -19.92
C GLY A 38 28.09 2.22 -21.31
N GLY A 39 26.98 1.86 -21.96
CA GLY A 39 26.98 1.57 -23.39
C GLY A 39 27.13 2.87 -24.18
N GLY A 40 28.23 3.01 -24.91
CA GLY A 40 28.50 4.15 -25.77
C GLY A 40 27.86 4.02 -27.15
N PHE A 41 27.36 5.14 -27.65
CA PHE A 41 27.39 5.48 -29.07
C PHE A 41 27.87 6.93 -29.16
N ASP A 42 28.92 7.15 -29.95
CA ASP A 42 29.40 8.49 -30.32
C ASP A 42 29.10 8.74 -31.80
N VAL A 43 29.08 10.03 -32.16
CA VAL A 43 29.10 10.65 -33.49
C VAL A 43 27.70 10.72 -34.13
N LEU A 44 27.05 11.88 -34.40
CA LEU A 44 27.50 13.25 -34.64
C LEU A 44 26.27 14.19 -34.57
N GLU A 45 26.24 15.22 -33.72
CA GLU A 45 25.80 16.56 -34.13
C GLU A 45 26.13 17.62 -33.07
N ARG A 46 26.75 18.69 -33.55
CA ARG A 46 27.34 19.78 -32.78
C ARG A 46 26.30 20.85 -32.43
N HIS A 47 26.51 21.47 -31.28
CA HIS A 47 25.96 22.76 -30.83
C HIS A 47 24.47 22.82 -30.44
N GLN A 48 24.11 22.22 -29.29
CA GLN A 48 22.97 22.69 -28.46
C GLN A 48 22.99 22.20 -26.98
N GLY A 49 24.11 21.65 -26.48
CA GLY A 49 24.12 20.81 -25.27
C GLY A 49 24.38 21.47 -23.91
N ALA A 50 24.56 22.79 -23.80
CA ALA A 50 24.96 23.40 -22.53
C ALA A 50 23.78 23.71 -21.56
N GLU A 51 22.55 23.85 -22.06
CA GLU A 51 21.38 24.12 -21.21
C GLU A 51 20.66 22.84 -20.77
N LYS A 52 20.53 21.83 -21.65
CA LYS A 52 19.84 20.57 -21.33
C LYS A 52 20.52 19.71 -20.26
N SER A 53 21.84 19.80 -20.11
CA SER A 53 22.58 19.01 -19.12
C SER A 53 22.40 19.50 -17.67
N ARG A 54 22.09 20.79 -17.45
CA ARG A 54 21.76 21.30 -16.10
C ARG A 54 20.31 21.02 -15.74
N SER A 55 19.39 21.08 -16.71
CA SER A 55 17.98 20.75 -16.49
C SER A 55 17.74 19.27 -16.22
N ALA A 56 18.50 18.37 -16.85
CA ALA A 56 18.37 16.93 -16.61
C ALA A 56 18.93 16.48 -15.24
N LYS A 57 19.90 17.21 -14.68
CA LYS A 57 20.45 16.94 -13.35
C LYS A 57 19.62 17.56 -12.22
N ALA A 58 18.84 18.60 -12.49
CA ALA A 58 17.94 19.21 -11.52
C ALA A 58 16.63 18.42 -11.33
N ALA A 59 16.23 17.61 -12.31
CA ALA A 59 15.02 16.78 -12.23
C ALA A 59 15.24 15.41 -11.56
N SER A 60 16.49 14.97 -11.37
CA SER A 60 16.80 13.69 -10.73
C SER A 60 16.98 13.76 -9.20
N ASP A 61 17.08 14.97 -8.64
CA ASP A 61 17.31 15.23 -7.21
C ASP A 61 16.07 15.85 -6.52
N ALA A 62 14.91 15.89 -7.20
CA ALA A 62 13.67 16.24 -6.54
C ALA A 62 13.28 15.08 -5.61
N GLU A 63 13.41 15.28 -4.29
CA GLU A 63 12.80 14.39 -3.31
C GLU A 63 11.34 14.18 -3.70
N PRO A 64 10.80 12.94 -3.62
CA PRO A 64 9.40 12.69 -3.86
C PRO A 64 8.57 13.64 -2.98
N THR A 65 7.92 14.62 -3.59
CA THR A 65 7.09 15.58 -2.87
C THR A 65 5.90 14.83 -2.31
N VAL A 66 5.89 14.59 -1.00
CA VAL A 66 4.80 13.96 -0.27
C VAL A 66 3.46 14.62 -0.67
N PRO A 67 2.40 13.85 -0.97
CA PRO A 67 1.09 14.41 -1.28
C PRO A 67 0.66 15.39 -0.20
N ARG A 68 0.14 16.56 -0.63
CA ARG A 68 -0.15 17.66 0.29
C ARG A 68 -1.44 17.45 1.08
N PHE A 69 -2.39 16.68 0.56
CA PHE A 69 -3.71 16.53 1.17
C PHE A 69 -4.03 15.06 1.42
N VAL A 70 -4.68 14.80 2.55
CA VAL A 70 -5.25 13.50 2.89
C VAL A 70 -6.76 13.64 2.91
N VAL A 71 -7.45 12.83 2.12
CA VAL A 71 -8.90 12.71 2.16
C VAL A 71 -9.25 11.54 3.05
N GLY A 72 -10.05 11.79 4.10
CA GLY A 72 -10.50 10.79 5.06
C GLY A 72 -12.00 10.60 5.04
N VAL A 73 -12.44 9.36 5.28
CA VAL A 73 -13.84 9.04 5.61
C VAL A 73 -13.98 9.02 7.13
N ALA A 74 -14.88 9.83 7.68
CA ALA A 74 -15.17 9.84 9.12
C ALA A 74 -15.58 8.44 9.62
N ALA A 75 -15.24 8.11 10.85
CA ALA A 75 -15.38 6.76 11.43
C ALA A 75 -16.82 6.22 11.41
N ASP A 76 -17.82 7.10 11.51
CA ASP A 76 -19.24 6.75 11.44
C ASP A 76 -19.83 6.82 10.01
N GLY A 77 -19.02 7.22 9.04
CA GLY A 77 -19.37 7.43 7.63
C GLY A 77 -20.20 8.69 7.37
N SER A 78 -20.29 9.61 8.35
CA SER A 78 -21.14 10.81 8.26
C SER A 78 -20.53 11.95 7.45
N ALA A 79 -19.23 11.90 7.15
CA ALA A 79 -18.58 12.95 6.38
C ALA A 79 -17.29 12.47 5.67
N LEU A 80 -16.90 13.24 4.66
CA LEU A 80 -15.51 13.34 4.20
C LEU A 80 -14.85 14.52 4.89
N VAL A 81 -13.59 14.32 5.27
CA VAL A 81 -12.71 15.37 5.78
C VAL A 81 -11.46 15.44 4.92
N VAL A 82 -10.91 16.63 4.72
CA VAL A 82 -9.66 16.82 3.99
C VAL A 82 -8.67 17.53 4.90
N ARG A 83 -7.47 16.98 5.01
CA ARG A 83 -6.41 17.45 5.90
C ARG A 83 -5.16 17.82 5.13
N ASP A 84 -4.51 18.90 5.52
CA ASP A 84 -3.16 19.21 5.04
C ASP A 84 -2.16 18.24 5.71
N SER A 85 -1.38 17.54 4.91
CA SER A 85 -0.46 16.49 5.37
C SER A 85 0.77 17.03 6.11
N GLY A 86 1.05 18.32 5.98
CA GLY A 86 2.14 18.98 6.71
C GLY A 86 1.76 19.45 8.11
N THR A 87 0.48 19.78 8.31
CA THR A 87 -0.02 20.36 9.58
C THR A 87 -1.01 19.46 10.32
N GLY A 88 -1.65 18.52 9.63
CA GLY A 88 -2.75 17.71 10.14
C GLY A 88 -4.06 18.47 10.33
N ALA A 89 -4.12 19.75 9.94
CA ALA A 89 -5.31 20.58 10.08
C ALA A 89 -6.31 20.31 8.95
N ASP A 90 -7.61 20.36 9.28
CA ASP A 90 -8.67 20.31 8.28
C ASP A 90 -8.60 21.55 7.37
N THR A 91 -8.64 21.35 6.05
CA THR A 91 -8.54 22.41 5.04
C THR A 91 -9.87 23.14 4.78
N GLY A 92 -10.97 22.54 5.23
CA GLY A 92 -12.33 23.04 5.04
C GLY A 92 -13.37 22.30 5.89
N PRO A 93 -14.65 22.71 5.79
CA PRO A 93 -15.73 22.04 6.50
C PRO A 93 -15.91 20.59 6.01
N PRO A 94 -16.34 19.66 6.88
CA PRO A 94 -16.66 18.30 6.46
C PRO A 94 -17.78 18.27 5.41
N VAL A 95 -17.66 17.38 4.43
CA VAL A 95 -18.66 17.19 3.37
C VAL A 95 -19.59 16.04 3.73
N ALA A 96 -20.90 16.25 3.69
CA ALA A 96 -21.89 15.22 4.02
C ALA A 96 -22.13 14.23 2.86
N PRO A 97 -22.50 12.97 3.15
CA PRO A 97 -22.84 11.99 2.14
C PRO A 97 -24.16 12.33 1.42
N PRO A 98 -24.39 11.73 0.24
CA PRO A 98 -25.70 11.80 -0.41
C PRO A 98 -26.83 11.35 0.53
N PRO A 99 -28.04 11.91 0.40
CA PRO A 99 -29.15 11.60 1.30
C PRO A 99 -29.43 10.10 1.43
N GLY A 100 -29.58 9.63 2.67
CA GLY A 100 -29.86 8.22 2.98
C GLY A 100 -28.66 7.27 2.80
N ARG A 101 -27.45 7.81 2.65
CA ARG A 101 -26.21 7.04 2.49
C ARG A 101 -25.18 7.43 3.55
N ARG A 102 -24.13 6.63 3.64
CA ARG A 102 -22.90 6.93 4.41
C ARG A 102 -21.70 6.75 3.51
N PHE A 103 -20.68 7.56 3.68
CA PHE A 103 -19.38 7.30 3.07
C PHE A 103 -18.76 6.06 3.70
N THR A 104 -18.08 5.26 2.89
CA THR A 104 -17.47 4.01 3.36
C THR A 104 -16.01 3.92 3.02
N ARG A 105 -15.60 4.29 1.80
CA ARG A 105 -14.21 4.21 1.36
C ARG A 105 -13.80 5.38 0.49
N VAL A 106 -12.52 5.66 0.45
CA VAL A 106 -11.90 6.62 -0.46
C VAL A 106 -10.61 6.03 -1.01
N ALA A 107 -10.34 6.28 -2.29
CA ALA A 107 -9.09 5.89 -2.93
C ALA A 107 -8.65 6.98 -3.90
N SER A 108 -7.34 7.17 -4.02
CA SER A 108 -6.77 8.07 -5.03
C SER A 108 -7.10 7.55 -6.42
N GLY A 109 -7.58 8.46 -7.27
CA GLY A 109 -7.94 8.23 -8.66
C GLY A 109 -6.96 8.90 -9.62
N PRO A 110 -7.20 8.80 -10.94
CA PRO A 110 -6.38 9.48 -11.93
C PRO A 110 -6.51 11.00 -11.83
N ASP A 111 -5.51 11.70 -12.36
CA ASP A 111 -5.48 13.16 -12.52
C ASP A 111 -5.62 13.94 -11.20
N GLY A 112 -5.12 13.38 -10.09
CA GLY A 112 -5.19 14.02 -8.77
C GLY A 112 -6.60 14.09 -8.18
N THR A 113 -7.53 13.29 -8.68
CA THR A 113 -8.89 13.15 -8.14
C THR A 113 -8.98 11.98 -7.17
N TYR A 114 -10.10 11.86 -6.46
CA TYR A 114 -10.38 10.71 -5.60
C TYR A 114 -11.70 10.06 -6.01
N VAL A 115 -11.82 8.76 -5.78
CA VAL A 115 -13.11 8.06 -5.84
C VAL A 115 -13.56 7.79 -4.42
N VAL A 116 -14.80 8.17 -4.13
CA VAL A 116 -15.44 7.94 -2.83
C VAL A 116 -16.58 6.94 -3.01
N ALA A 117 -16.63 5.93 -2.16
CA ALA A 117 -17.74 4.99 -2.08
C ALA A 117 -18.75 5.41 -1.01
N SER A 118 -20.03 5.30 -1.33
CA SER A 118 -21.15 5.55 -0.42
C SER A 118 -22.12 4.37 -0.38
N SER A 119 -22.42 3.84 0.81
CA SER A 119 -23.37 2.72 0.99
C SER A 119 -24.75 3.20 1.45
N GLY A 120 -25.80 2.53 0.95
CA GLY A 120 -27.19 2.79 1.33
C GLY A 120 -28.18 1.99 0.48
N GLY A 121 -29.27 1.54 1.09
CA GLY A 121 -30.34 0.80 0.39
C GLY A 121 -29.87 -0.49 -0.30
N GLY A 122 -28.92 -1.23 0.30
CA GLY A 122 -28.40 -2.49 -0.24
C GLY A 122 -27.48 -2.34 -1.47
N THR A 123 -26.98 -1.13 -1.71
CA THR A 123 -26.05 -0.82 -2.81
C THR A 123 -24.93 0.10 -2.37
N VAL A 124 -23.84 0.06 -3.11
CA VAL A 124 -22.74 1.02 -3.05
C VAL A 124 -22.70 1.82 -4.35
N THR A 125 -22.65 3.14 -4.21
CA THR A 125 -22.49 4.10 -5.32
C THR A 125 -21.18 4.85 -5.16
N PHE A 126 -20.69 5.41 -6.24
CA PHE A 126 -19.41 6.10 -6.25
C PHE A 126 -19.56 7.57 -6.64
N GLN A 127 -18.67 8.39 -6.12
CA GLN A 127 -18.51 9.79 -6.49
C GLN A 127 -17.05 10.06 -6.86
N ARG A 128 -16.82 10.98 -7.79
CA ARG A 128 -15.51 11.58 -8.05
C ARG A 128 -15.41 12.84 -7.20
N LEU A 129 -14.36 12.93 -6.40
CA LEU A 129 -14.01 14.09 -5.59
C LEU A 129 -12.83 14.79 -6.24
N ALA A 130 -12.95 16.10 -6.46
CA ALA A 130 -11.86 16.98 -6.86
C ALA A 130 -11.59 18.00 -5.75
N LEU A 131 -10.31 18.28 -5.52
CA LEU A 131 -9.85 19.29 -4.58
C LEU A 131 -9.24 20.47 -5.34
N ASP A 132 -9.39 21.67 -4.78
CA ASP A 132 -8.63 22.83 -5.24
C ASP A 132 -7.18 22.83 -4.69
N ASP A 133 -6.39 23.82 -5.09
CA ASP A 133 -4.97 23.98 -4.69
C ASP A 133 -4.77 24.17 -3.16
N ASP A 134 -5.83 24.57 -2.44
CA ASP A 134 -5.86 24.73 -0.99
C ASP A 134 -6.40 23.47 -0.27
N GLY A 135 -6.71 22.41 -1.02
CA GLY A 135 -7.22 21.15 -0.51
C GLY A 135 -8.68 21.22 -0.09
N ARG A 136 -9.44 22.21 -0.56
CA ARG A 136 -10.88 22.29 -0.32
C ARG A 136 -11.61 21.51 -1.40
N VAL A 137 -12.76 20.97 -1.04
CA VAL A 137 -13.61 20.25 -1.99
C VAL A 137 -14.15 21.24 -3.03
N GLU A 138 -13.69 21.09 -4.26
CA GLU A 138 -14.18 21.84 -5.42
C GLU A 138 -15.44 21.16 -5.99
N GLU A 139 -15.39 19.84 -6.14
CA GLU A 139 -16.47 19.06 -6.72
C GLU A 139 -16.61 17.68 -6.06
N LEU A 140 -17.85 17.23 -5.86
CA LEU A 140 -18.19 15.84 -5.52
C LEU A 140 -19.27 15.34 -6.49
N ALA A 141 -18.84 14.85 -7.65
CA ALA A 141 -19.71 14.46 -8.74
C ALA A 141 -20.13 12.98 -8.65
N PRO A 142 -21.40 12.63 -8.84
CA PRO A 142 -21.80 11.23 -8.90
C PRO A 142 -21.22 10.50 -10.12
N LEU A 143 -20.90 9.21 -9.96
CA LEU A 143 -20.56 8.29 -11.05
C LEU A 143 -21.76 7.35 -11.30
N PRO A 144 -22.81 7.80 -12.00
CA PRO A 144 -24.13 7.16 -11.98
C PRO A 144 -24.17 5.76 -12.60
N LYS A 145 -23.19 5.41 -13.44
CA LYS A 145 -23.08 4.08 -14.07
C LYS A 145 -22.25 3.10 -13.24
N ALA A 146 -21.50 3.58 -12.26
CA ALA A 146 -20.76 2.75 -11.31
C ALA A 146 -21.66 2.45 -10.10
N VAL A 147 -22.23 1.24 -10.06
CA VAL A 147 -23.03 0.76 -8.92
C VAL A 147 -22.66 -0.68 -8.59
N ALA A 148 -22.33 -0.93 -7.32
CA ALA A 148 -22.09 -2.28 -6.82
C ALA A 148 -23.26 -2.73 -5.92
N PRO A 149 -23.94 -3.84 -6.22
CA PRO A 149 -24.95 -4.40 -5.32
C PRO A 149 -24.28 -5.09 -4.12
N GLY A 150 -25.00 -5.09 -3.00
CA GLY A 150 -24.54 -5.65 -1.73
C GLY A 150 -24.24 -4.57 -0.70
N GLU A 151 -23.87 -5.01 0.49
CA GLU A 151 -23.56 -4.11 1.59
C GLU A 151 -22.06 -3.86 1.70
N SER A 152 -21.70 -2.66 2.15
CA SER A 152 -20.34 -2.36 2.59
C SER A 152 -20.22 -2.74 4.07
N ALA A 153 -19.26 -3.60 4.38
CA ALA A 153 -18.79 -3.83 5.74
C ALA A 153 -17.65 -2.85 6.12
N ASP A 154 -17.34 -2.75 7.42
CA ASP A 154 -16.24 -1.93 7.97
C ASP A 154 -14.85 -2.37 7.49
N TRP A 155 -14.75 -3.52 6.84
CA TRP A 155 -13.54 -4.06 6.22
C TRP A 155 -13.68 -4.26 4.71
N SER A 156 -14.66 -3.61 4.07
CA SER A 156 -14.69 -3.49 2.60
C SER A 156 -13.46 -2.75 2.11
N ASP A 157 -13.27 -2.70 0.81
CA ASP A 157 -12.13 -1.99 0.26
C ASP A 157 -12.43 -1.46 -1.13
N LEU A 158 -11.64 -0.46 -1.55
CA LEU A 158 -11.76 0.29 -2.79
C LEU A 158 -10.37 0.47 -3.40
N ALA A 159 -10.24 0.24 -4.70
CA ALA A 159 -9.04 0.63 -5.45
C ALA A 159 -9.42 1.15 -6.83
N VAL A 160 -8.73 2.19 -7.29
CA VAL A 160 -8.94 2.79 -8.60
C VAL A 160 -7.73 2.51 -9.48
N ALA A 161 -7.96 2.04 -10.69
CA ALA A 161 -6.91 1.84 -11.69
C ALA A 161 -6.54 3.17 -12.35
N ALA A 162 -5.36 3.23 -12.97
CA ALA A 162 -4.93 4.42 -13.71
C ALA A 162 -5.86 4.79 -14.88
N ASP A 163 -6.61 3.82 -15.42
CA ASP A 163 -7.63 4.05 -16.45
C ASP A 163 -9.02 4.44 -15.88
N GLY A 164 -9.13 4.65 -14.57
CA GLY A 164 -10.35 5.04 -13.88
C GLY A 164 -11.29 3.89 -13.53
N ARG A 165 -10.96 2.63 -13.85
CA ARG A 165 -11.76 1.48 -13.37
C ARG A 165 -11.75 1.39 -11.85
N ILE A 166 -12.90 1.03 -11.30
CA ILE A 166 -13.13 0.94 -9.85
C ILE A 166 -13.22 -0.53 -9.46
N ALA A 167 -12.36 -0.98 -8.56
CA ALA A 167 -12.52 -2.25 -7.85
C ALA A 167 -13.13 -2.00 -6.46
N TYR A 168 -14.15 -2.77 -6.09
CA TYR A 168 -14.79 -2.64 -4.78
C TYR A 168 -15.19 -3.99 -4.20
N VAL A 169 -15.12 -4.13 -2.87
CA VAL A 169 -15.58 -5.32 -2.15
C VAL A 169 -16.95 -5.07 -1.53
N THR A 170 -17.95 -5.87 -1.89
CA THR A 170 -19.25 -5.92 -1.18
C THR A 170 -19.45 -7.26 -0.48
N TYR A 171 -20.35 -7.30 0.50
CA TYR A 171 -20.65 -8.49 1.28
C TYR A 171 -22.15 -8.81 1.31
N ALA A 172 -22.43 -10.11 1.39
CA ALA A 172 -23.70 -10.66 1.84
C ALA A 172 -23.43 -11.49 3.12
N GLY A 173 -23.59 -10.86 4.28
CA GLY A 173 -23.08 -11.39 5.55
C GLY A 173 -21.55 -11.42 5.56
N THR A 174 -20.93 -12.59 5.66
CA THR A 174 -19.46 -12.77 5.66
C THR A 174 -18.91 -13.32 4.34
N ARG A 175 -19.75 -13.36 3.30
CA ARG A 175 -19.37 -13.81 1.95
C ARG A 175 -19.13 -12.58 1.08
N GLY A 176 -17.91 -12.44 0.61
CA GLY A 176 -17.50 -11.29 -0.19
C GLY A 176 -17.74 -11.47 -1.68
N THR A 177 -17.81 -10.35 -2.38
CA THR A 177 -17.75 -10.23 -3.83
C THR A 177 -16.78 -9.12 -4.17
N VAL A 178 -15.80 -9.42 -5.02
CA VAL A 178 -14.96 -8.39 -5.63
C VAL A 178 -15.62 -8.00 -6.95
N ALA A 179 -15.92 -6.72 -7.14
CA ALA A 179 -16.47 -6.20 -8.39
C ALA A 179 -15.50 -5.20 -9.01
N VAL A 180 -15.39 -5.23 -10.34
CA VAL A 180 -14.71 -4.23 -11.16
C VAL A 180 -15.76 -3.52 -12.00
N LEU A 181 -15.73 -2.20 -11.97
CA LEU A 181 -16.69 -1.31 -12.60
C LEU A 181 -15.95 -0.34 -13.52
N ASP A 182 -16.52 -0.12 -14.69
CA ASP A 182 -16.15 0.98 -15.56
C ASP A 182 -17.19 2.11 -15.37
N PRO A 183 -16.79 3.27 -14.82
CA PRO A 183 -17.72 4.37 -14.55
C PRO A 183 -18.26 5.05 -15.81
N ASP A 184 -17.57 4.94 -16.95
CA ASP A 184 -17.94 5.61 -18.19
C ASP A 184 -18.92 4.78 -19.01
N THR A 185 -18.71 3.46 -19.06
CA THR A 185 -19.57 2.53 -19.82
C THR A 185 -20.65 1.89 -18.96
N GLY A 186 -20.45 1.80 -17.64
CA GLY A 186 -21.27 1.00 -16.74
C GLY A 186 -21.00 -0.49 -16.83
N ALA A 187 -19.96 -0.91 -17.56
CA ALA A 187 -19.56 -2.31 -17.61
C ALA A 187 -19.16 -2.78 -16.20
N ARG A 188 -19.60 -3.99 -15.85
CA ARG A 188 -19.35 -4.59 -14.55
C ARG A 188 -18.95 -6.04 -14.69
N LYS A 189 -17.90 -6.43 -13.97
CA LYS A 189 -17.51 -7.83 -13.74
C LYS A 189 -17.44 -8.06 -12.23
N ALA A 190 -17.85 -9.25 -11.79
CA ALA A 190 -17.89 -9.56 -10.37
C ALA A 190 -17.49 -11.01 -10.12
N TRP A 191 -16.70 -11.22 -9.08
CA TRP A 191 -16.21 -12.50 -8.62
C TRP A 191 -16.74 -12.75 -7.20
N PRO A 192 -17.91 -13.40 -7.05
CA PRO A 192 -18.43 -13.77 -5.75
C PRO A 192 -17.71 -15.00 -5.19
N THR A 193 -17.79 -15.21 -3.87
CA THR A 193 -17.42 -16.48 -3.23
C THR A 193 -18.51 -16.96 -2.28
N THR A 194 -18.60 -18.28 -2.13
CA THR A 194 -19.43 -18.91 -1.09
C THR A 194 -18.68 -19.09 0.23
N LEU A 195 -17.34 -19.02 0.18
CA LEU A 195 -16.47 -19.11 1.36
C LEU A 195 -16.55 -17.81 2.17
N ARG A 196 -16.37 -17.96 3.48
CA ARG A 196 -16.28 -16.83 4.41
C ARG A 196 -14.85 -16.29 4.43
N GLY A 197 -14.73 -15.00 4.68
CA GLY A 197 -13.43 -14.37 4.90
C GLY A 197 -13.46 -12.88 4.64
N ARG A 198 -12.48 -12.19 5.19
CA ARG A 198 -12.23 -10.78 4.88
C ARG A 198 -11.44 -10.70 3.58
N ILE A 199 -11.86 -9.78 2.73
CA ILE A 199 -11.17 -9.36 1.51
C ILE A 199 -10.89 -7.87 1.66
N GLY A 200 -9.63 -7.48 1.51
CA GLY A 200 -9.17 -6.10 1.50
C GLY A 200 -7.81 -6.01 0.83
N GLY A 201 -7.12 -4.88 0.94
CA GLY A 201 -5.86 -4.66 0.23
C GLY A 201 -6.00 -4.67 -1.30
N LEU A 202 -7.11 -4.14 -1.84
CA LEU A 202 -7.32 -4.06 -3.28
C LEU A 202 -6.22 -3.20 -3.92
N SER A 203 -5.64 -3.67 -5.01
CA SER A 203 -4.59 -2.92 -5.72
C SER A 203 -4.40 -3.39 -7.15
N TRP A 204 -3.98 -2.47 -8.02
CA TRP A 204 -3.85 -2.71 -9.45
C TRP A 204 -2.39 -2.89 -9.88
N SER A 205 -2.17 -3.86 -10.76
CA SER A 205 -0.94 -4.04 -11.55
C SER A 205 -1.35 -4.27 -13.00
N GLY A 206 -1.45 -3.19 -13.76
CA GLY A 206 -2.07 -3.21 -15.10
C GLY A 206 -3.50 -3.76 -15.03
N ASP A 207 -3.80 -4.76 -15.85
CA ASP A 207 -5.11 -5.44 -15.87
C ASP A 207 -5.29 -6.50 -14.76
N THR A 208 -4.29 -6.68 -13.90
CA THR A 208 -4.36 -7.61 -12.77
C THR A 208 -4.81 -6.87 -11.52
N LEU A 209 -5.88 -7.35 -10.91
CA LEU A 209 -6.34 -6.91 -9.59
C LEU A 209 -5.79 -7.86 -8.52
N ALA A 210 -5.05 -7.32 -7.56
CA ALA A 210 -4.58 -8.03 -6.38
C ALA A 210 -5.46 -7.71 -5.15
N PHE A 211 -5.50 -8.65 -4.21
CA PHE A 211 -6.21 -8.49 -2.94
C PHE A 211 -5.67 -9.44 -1.88
N ALA A 212 -5.78 -9.06 -0.61
CA ALA A 212 -5.60 -9.93 0.54
C ALA A 212 -6.92 -10.66 0.87
N TRP A 213 -6.86 -11.98 1.01
CA TRP A 213 -7.97 -12.80 1.48
C TRP A 213 -7.58 -13.51 2.78
N THR A 214 -8.32 -13.20 3.84
CA THR A 214 -8.21 -13.81 5.17
C THR A 214 -9.47 -14.64 5.47
N ALA A 215 -9.45 -15.93 5.15
CA ALA A 215 -10.54 -16.86 5.51
C ALA A 215 -10.41 -17.35 6.96
N SER A 216 -9.22 -17.83 7.33
CA SER A 216 -8.84 -18.22 8.69
C SER A 216 -7.31 -18.22 8.79
N GLY A 217 -6.74 -17.59 9.82
CA GLY A 217 -5.28 -17.53 10.00
C GLY A 217 -4.63 -16.41 9.19
N ALA A 218 -3.49 -16.70 8.58
CA ALA A 218 -2.69 -15.71 7.86
C ALA A 218 -3.34 -15.28 6.53
N PRO A 219 -3.26 -13.99 6.15
CA PRO A 219 -3.79 -13.49 4.89
C PRO A 219 -3.02 -14.06 3.69
N GLN A 220 -3.73 -14.36 2.61
CA GLN A 220 -3.14 -14.70 1.31
C GLN A 220 -3.32 -13.54 0.33
N ILE A 221 -2.23 -13.12 -0.33
CA ILE A 221 -2.33 -12.25 -1.50
C ILE A 221 -2.72 -13.10 -2.70
N ARG A 222 -3.77 -12.67 -3.39
CA ARG A 222 -4.33 -13.34 -4.55
C ARG A 222 -4.54 -12.33 -5.67
N THR A 223 -4.63 -12.84 -6.90
CA THR A 223 -4.77 -12.04 -8.11
C THR A 223 -5.88 -12.55 -9.02
N ILE A 224 -6.52 -11.63 -9.70
CA ILE A 224 -7.49 -11.86 -10.77
C ILE A 224 -7.00 -11.12 -12.01
N ASP A 225 -6.96 -11.83 -13.14
CA ASP A 225 -6.89 -11.19 -14.45
C ASP A 225 -8.28 -10.63 -14.78
N THR A 226 -8.40 -9.31 -14.83
CA THR A 226 -9.68 -8.64 -15.05
C THR A 226 -10.10 -8.63 -16.51
N ALA A 227 -9.25 -9.02 -17.45
CA ALA A 227 -9.62 -9.27 -18.85
C ALA A 227 -10.29 -10.64 -19.01
N ALA A 228 -9.86 -11.65 -18.26
CA ALA A 228 -10.44 -13.00 -18.27
C ALA A 228 -11.91 -13.02 -17.79
N PRO A 229 -12.76 -13.96 -18.26
CA PRO A 229 -14.16 -14.04 -17.83
C PRO A 229 -14.33 -14.05 -16.31
N ALA A 230 -15.43 -13.44 -15.83
CA ALA A 230 -15.78 -13.47 -14.43
C ALA A 230 -16.13 -14.91 -13.97
N GLY A 231 -15.94 -15.19 -12.68
CA GLY A 231 -16.17 -16.52 -12.12
C GLY A 231 -16.16 -16.52 -10.60
N ASP A 232 -16.01 -17.68 -9.98
CA ASP A 232 -15.90 -17.76 -8.51
C ASP A 232 -14.56 -17.17 -8.05
N LEU A 233 -14.57 -16.34 -7.01
CA LEU A 233 -13.37 -15.69 -6.48
C LEU A 233 -12.31 -16.69 -6.00
N THR A 234 -12.70 -17.91 -5.60
CA THR A 234 -11.78 -18.99 -5.22
C THR A 234 -10.85 -19.43 -6.35
N SER A 235 -11.24 -19.16 -7.61
CA SER A 235 -10.40 -19.43 -8.79
C SER A 235 -9.27 -18.42 -9.00
N SER A 236 -9.23 -17.33 -8.23
CA SER A 236 -8.10 -16.38 -8.22
C SER A 236 -6.78 -17.08 -7.95
N LYS A 237 -5.68 -16.55 -8.48
CA LYS A 237 -4.34 -17.12 -8.31
C LYS A 237 -3.73 -16.65 -6.99
N ALA A 238 -3.37 -17.57 -6.10
CA ALA A 238 -2.59 -17.25 -4.92
C ALA A 238 -1.15 -16.89 -5.31
N LEU A 239 -0.64 -15.77 -4.78
CA LEU A 239 0.74 -15.31 -4.97
C LEU A 239 1.61 -15.61 -3.75
N ALA A 240 1.13 -15.23 -2.57
CA ALA A 240 1.90 -15.30 -1.33
C ALA A 240 0.99 -15.46 -0.11
N THR A 241 1.54 -16.02 0.97
CA THR A 241 0.94 -15.93 2.31
C THR A 241 1.73 -14.89 3.10
N LEU A 242 1.04 -13.89 3.66
CA LEU A 242 1.66 -12.84 4.47
C LEU A 242 1.74 -13.25 5.94
N PRO A 243 2.61 -12.60 6.74
CA PRO A 243 2.64 -12.82 8.18
C PRO A 243 1.29 -12.55 8.85
N SER A 244 0.96 -13.34 9.89
CA SER A 244 -0.20 -13.09 10.75
C SER A 244 -0.18 -11.67 11.33
N GLY A 245 -1.36 -11.10 11.59
CA GLY A 245 -1.52 -9.72 12.09
C GLY A 245 -1.50 -8.65 10.98
N THR A 246 -1.34 -9.07 9.72
CA THR A 246 -1.52 -8.19 8.56
C THR A 246 -3.01 -8.00 8.26
N SER A 247 -3.46 -6.76 8.14
CA SER A 247 -4.85 -6.41 7.79
C SER A 247 -4.98 -5.64 6.47
N ALA A 248 -3.92 -4.96 6.02
CA ALA A 248 -3.85 -4.25 4.75
C ALA A 248 -2.52 -4.53 4.05
N ALA A 249 -2.59 -4.75 2.73
CA ALA A 249 -1.43 -5.01 1.89
C ALA A 249 -1.79 -4.68 0.44
N PHE A 250 -0.81 -4.26 -0.36
CA PHE A 250 -1.04 -4.02 -1.79
C PHE A 250 0.10 -4.58 -2.63
N LEU A 251 -0.21 -4.93 -3.88
CA LEU A 251 0.77 -5.29 -4.90
C LEU A 251 1.17 -4.02 -5.65
N ARG A 252 2.47 -3.73 -5.74
CA ARG A 252 2.95 -2.59 -6.52
C ARG A 252 2.56 -2.72 -8.00
N PRO A 253 2.46 -1.61 -8.74
CA PRO A 253 2.10 -1.64 -10.17
C PRO A 253 2.99 -2.56 -11.02
N ASP A 254 4.26 -2.74 -10.64
CA ASP A 254 5.21 -3.64 -11.31
C ASP A 254 4.93 -5.14 -11.11
N GLY A 255 4.00 -5.50 -10.22
CA GLY A 255 3.60 -6.89 -9.95
C GLY A 255 4.65 -7.73 -9.21
N SER A 256 5.77 -7.13 -8.81
CA SER A 256 6.94 -7.83 -8.27
C SER A 256 7.05 -7.74 -6.74
N THR A 257 6.45 -6.70 -6.16
CA THR A 257 6.63 -6.33 -4.75
C THR A 257 5.28 -6.18 -4.08
N ILE A 258 5.10 -6.88 -2.96
CA ILE A 258 3.97 -6.69 -2.04
C ILE A 258 4.44 -5.75 -0.94
N VAL A 259 3.64 -4.76 -0.60
CA VAL A 259 3.88 -3.89 0.56
C VAL A 259 2.77 -4.13 1.58
N THR A 260 3.15 -4.28 2.84
CA THR A 260 2.21 -4.49 3.93
C THR A 260 2.71 -3.82 5.21
N GLY A 261 1.80 -3.53 6.12
CA GLY A 261 2.11 -3.05 7.45
C GLY A 261 1.65 -4.01 8.53
N ARG A 262 2.33 -3.98 9.68
CA ARG A 262 1.88 -4.62 10.92
C ARG A 262 2.41 -3.88 12.13
N VAL A 263 1.73 -4.00 13.27
CA VAL A 263 2.30 -3.58 14.54
C VAL A 263 3.21 -4.68 15.08
N GLN A 264 4.42 -4.30 15.46
CA GLN A 264 5.43 -5.18 16.04
C GLN A 264 6.24 -4.40 17.07
N ASP A 265 6.32 -4.93 18.30
CA ASP A 265 7.10 -4.35 19.40
C ASP A 265 6.78 -2.86 19.63
N ALA A 266 5.49 -2.50 19.73
CA ALA A 266 4.99 -1.12 19.87
C ALA A 266 5.37 -0.18 18.72
N ASN A 267 5.52 -0.72 17.52
CA ASN A 267 5.79 0.07 16.32
C ASN A 267 4.97 -0.42 15.14
N LEU A 268 4.41 0.50 14.36
CA LEU A 268 3.92 0.21 13.03
C LEU A 268 5.11 0.05 12.09
N VAL A 269 5.27 -1.14 11.52
CA VAL A 269 6.34 -1.48 10.59
C VAL A 269 5.73 -1.71 9.21
N LEU A 270 6.13 -0.91 8.23
CA LEU A 270 5.84 -1.18 6.82
C LEU A 270 7.04 -1.88 6.18
N GLN A 271 6.75 -2.99 5.50
CA GLN A 271 7.77 -3.85 4.92
C GLN A 271 7.37 -4.28 3.51
N ALA A 272 8.37 -4.27 2.63
CA ALA A 272 8.27 -4.85 1.30
C ALA A 272 8.53 -6.36 1.36
N PHE A 273 7.80 -7.11 0.56
CA PHE A 273 7.94 -8.54 0.32
C PHE A 273 8.05 -8.78 -1.18
N THR A 274 8.73 -9.83 -1.59
CA THR A 274 8.66 -10.28 -2.99
C THR A 274 7.24 -10.76 -3.30
N ALA A 275 6.89 -10.87 -4.59
CA ALA A 275 5.60 -11.43 -5.02
C ALA A 275 5.36 -12.88 -4.52
N SER A 276 6.41 -13.62 -4.16
CA SER A 276 6.31 -14.95 -3.53
C SER A 276 6.17 -14.91 -2.00
N GLY A 277 6.22 -13.73 -1.38
CA GLY A 277 6.06 -13.54 0.06
C GLY A 277 7.36 -13.61 0.85
N GLU A 278 8.53 -13.52 0.20
CA GLU A 278 9.80 -13.46 0.92
C GLU A 278 9.99 -12.07 1.53
N PRO A 279 10.36 -11.97 2.82
CA PRO A 279 10.54 -10.69 3.48
C PRO A 279 11.71 -9.93 2.88
N GLY A 280 11.45 -8.70 2.45
CA GLY A 280 12.44 -7.76 1.95
C GLY A 280 12.68 -6.61 2.93
N GLN A 281 12.99 -5.44 2.35
CA GLN A 281 13.34 -4.23 3.08
C GLN A 281 12.18 -3.72 3.96
N VAL A 282 12.49 -3.34 5.20
CA VAL A 282 11.62 -2.47 6.00
C VAL A 282 11.67 -1.08 5.40
N ILE A 283 10.52 -0.60 4.93
CA ILE A 283 10.40 0.70 4.24
C ILE A 283 10.53 1.82 5.26
N TRP A 284 9.76 1.71 6.35
CA TRP A 284 9.87 2.59 7.52
C TRP A 284 9.23 1.95 8.75
N LYS A 285 9.48 2.56 9.91
CA LYS A 285 8.99 2.12 11.21
C LYS A 285 8.63 3.34 12.05
N HIS A 286 7.42 3.36 12.61
CA HIS A 286 6.92 4.42 13.48
C HIS A 286 6.51 3.88 14.84
N PRO A 287 6.86 4.54 15.96
CA PRO A 287 6.29 4.20 17.26
C PRO A 287 4.78 4.38 17.25
N VAL A 288 4.06 3.44 17.88
CA VAL A 288 2.60 3.54 18.08
C VAL A 288 2.23 3.16 19.50
N GLU A 289 1.15 3.75 20.02
CA GLU A 289 0.60 3.37 21.31
C GLU A 289 -0.32 2.14 21.15
N GLY A 290 -0.13 1.12 21.99
CA GLY A 290 -0.96 -0.08 21.97
C GLY A 290 -0.69 -1.00 20.77
N ASP A 291 -1.77 -1.57 20.23
CA ASP A 291 -1.75 -2.52 19.11
C ASP A 291 -2.83 -2.13 18.08
N PRO A 292 -2.73 -0.94 17.45
CA PRO A 292 -3.76 -0.45 16.55
C PRO A 292 -3.83 -1.31 15.28
N GLU A 293 -5.05 -1.59 14.83
CA GLU A 293 -5.24 -2.25 13.54
C GLU A 293 -4.88 -1.30 12.42
N LEU A 294 -4.10 -1.78 11.44
CA LEU A 294 -3.89 -1.05 10.19
C LEU A 294 -5.18 -1.10 9.35
N LYS A 295 -5.83 0.04 9.21
CA LYS A 295 -7.12 0.20 8.52
C LYS A 295 -6.94 0.36 7.01
N ALA A 296 -5.95 1.16 6.58
CA ALA A 296 -5.69 1.44 5.17
C ALA A 296 -4.19 1.60 4.86
N LEU A 297 -3.84 1.31 3.61
CA LEU A 297 -2.54 1.59 3.01
C LEU A 297 -2.78 2.18 1.63
N ASP A 298 -2.28 3.39 1.38
CA ASP A 298 -2.50 4.08 0.12
C ASP A 298 -1.17 4.56 -0.49
N PRO A 299 -0.80 4.08 -1.69
CA PRO A 299 0.39 4.55 -2.39
C PRO A 299 0.11 5.80 -3.22
N ALA A 300 0.95 6.81 -3.07
CA ALA A 300 0.99 7.94 -3.98
C ALA A 300 1.69 7.57 -5.30
N GLU A 301 1.41 8.32 -6.37
CA GLU A 301 2.04 8.11 -7.70
C GLU A 301 3.57 8.17 -7.66
N ASN A 302 4.13 9.00 -6.79
CA ASN A 302 5.58 9.14 -6.60
C ASN A 302 6.21 8.04 -5.72
N GLY A 303 5.42 7.06 -5.28
CA GLY A 303 5.86 5.96 -4.43
C GLY A 303 5.90 6.27 -2.92
N ALA A 304 5.50 7.47 -2.49
CA ALA A 304 5.23 7.74 -1.09
C ALA A 304 4.05 6.88 -0.60
N LEU A 305 4.03 6.54 0.69
CA LEU A 305 3.00 5.67 1.27
C LEU A 305 2.28 6.35 2.43
N LEU A 306 0.96 6.24 2.48
CA LEU A 306 0.17 6.54 3.66
C LEU A 306 -0.24 5.23 4.33
N ALA A 307 -0.23 5.23 5.65
CA ALA A 307 -0.78 4.15 6.45
C ALA A 307 -1.72 4.74 7.49
N LEU A 308 -2.99 4.33 7.46
CA LEU A 308 -3.96 4.68 8.48
C LEU A 308 -4.06 3.54 9.49
N ALA A 309 -3.78 3.82 10.75
CA ALA A 309 -4.07 2.94 11.86
C ALA A 309 -5.01 3.68 12.85
N ASP A 310 -4.53 3.98 14.05
CA ASP A 310 -5.17 4.98 14.92
C ASP A 310 -4.87 6.40 14.43
N ASP A 311 -3.66 6.65 13.94
CA ASP A 311 -3.27 7.92 13.33
C ASP A 311 -2.84 7.68 11.87
N VAL A 312 -2.68 8.76 11.11
CA VAL A 312 -2.19 8.72 9.74
C VAL A 312 -0.66 8.84 9.76
N HIS A 313 0.01 7.83 9.24
CA HIS A 313 1.46 7.74 9.21
C HIS A 313 1.99 7.83 7.77
N THR A 314 3.07 8.59 7.61
CA THR A 314 3.77 8.80 6.33
C THR A 314 5.27 8.52 6.55
N PRO A 315 6.09 8.26 5.51
CA PRO A 315 7.52 8.03 5.68
C PRO A 315 8.27 9.18 6.37
N ALA A 316 7.80 10.40 6.16
CA ALA A 316 8.43 11.63 6.62
C ALA A 316 7.41 12.46 7.38
N GLY A 317 7.62 12.64 8.68
CA GLY A 317 6.80 13.49 9.54
C GLY A 317 6.33 12.81 10.81
N ASP A 318 5.75 13.62 11.67
CA ASP A 318 5.01 13.14 12.84
C ASP A 318 3.64 12.57 12.37
N PRO A 319 3.07 11.60 13.11
CA PRO A 319 1.73 11.10 12.81
C PRO A 319 0.70 12.24 12.80
N LEU A 320 -0.18 12.23 11.80
CA LEU A 320 -1.30 13.17 11.71
C LEU A 320 -2.52 12.58 12.42
N PRO A 321 -3.43 13.40 12.98
CA PRO A 321 -4.64 12.90 13.59
C PRO A 321 -5.42 11.98 12.63
N GLY A 322 -5.74 10.76 13.07
CA GLY A 322 -6.48 9.79 12.26
C GLY A 322 -7.55 9.00 13.01
N LYS A 323 -7.70 9.20 14.32
CA LYS A 323 -8.55 8.34 15.18
C LYS A 323 -10.02 8.42 14.82
N ASP A 324 -10.41 9.54 14.24
CA ASP A 324 -11.75 9.82 13.76
C ASP A 324 -12.00 9.31 12.34
N LEU A 325 -11.04 8.64 11.70
CA LEU A 325 -11.14 8.12 10.34
C LEU A 325 -11.36 6.60 10.32
N ALA A 326 -12.27 6.17 9.44
CA ALA A 326 -12.46 4.77 9.05
C ALA A 326 -11.58 4.38 7.85
N ASP A 327 -11.25 5.33 6.98
CA ASP A 327 -10.47 5.13 5.76
C ASP A 327 -9.79 6.43 5.33
N ALA A 328 -8.69 6.36 4.56
CA ALA A 328 -7.99 7.54 4.07
C ALA A 328 -7.17 7.24 2.80
N ALA A 329 -7.07 8.25 1.92
CA ALA A 329 -6.24 8.25 0.71
C ALA A 329 -5.59 9.64 0.53
N TRP A 330 -4.53 9.74 -0.28
CA TRP A 330 -3.79 10.99 -0.47
C TRP A 330 -3.23 11.21 -1.87
#